data_AF-A0A3A3G293-F1
#
_entry.id   AF-A0A3A3G293-F1
#
_cell.length_a   1.000
_cell.length_b   1.000
_cell.length_c   1.000
_cell.angle_alpha   90.00
_cell.angle_beta   90.00
_cell.angle_gamma   90.00
#
_symmetry.space_group_name_H-M   'P 1'
#
loop_
_entity.id
_entity.type
_entity.pdbx_description
1 polymer ?
#
loop_
_entity_poly.entity_id
_entity_poly.type
_entity_poly.pdbx_seq_one_letter_code
_entity_poly.pdbx_strand_id
1 'polypeptide(L)'
;MKAIKRFVHIMRGWRLNVFTVVAALFVSMSAQAAVITVQGTNSFGPVNCIPFGCPAFYDPHMGFIYKNLPAFTLNPGDILAYDLGQANDLPLSFTISLAATTNNGGTIAASPFTTIATNSTPAVPTGDNIPYNYELAFTITNSFNFSGGGLIVDFLPTGLSTTDATGDQVLMVSNGNDPSGFFVQRYYFGAFAGDTSSGDTSHIGNFRIITNDVHQVPEPASLALLSVGLFGFIASRRKSEKSKNV
;
A
#
# COMPACT_ATOMS: atom_id res chain seq x y z
N MET A 1 83.01 55.64 4.03
CA MET A 1 83.50 54.88 2.85
C MET A 1 82.60 53.66 2.65
N LYS A 2 81.99 53.54 1.45
CA LYS A 2 81.56 52.34 0.68
C LYS A 2 81.05 51.08 1.42
N ALA A 3 80.07 50.29 0.98
CA ALA A 3 79.04 50.34 -0.06
C ALA A 3 78.23 49.02 0.05
N ILE A 4 76.91 49.08 -0.12
CA ILE A 4 76.04 48.19 -0.93
C ILE A 4 76.42 46.70 -1.07
N LYS A 5 75.51 45.80 -0.65
CA LYS A 5 74.84 44.83 -1.57
C LYS A 5 73.61 44.15 -0.94
N ARG A 6 72.50 44.26 -1.68
CA ARG A 6 71.19 43.63 -1.47
C ARG A 6 71.23 42.14 -1.79
N PHE A 7 70.39 41.33 -1.14
CA PHE A 7 69.72 40.23 -1.81
C PHE A 7 68.26 40.12 -1.34
N VAL A 8 67.36 40.24 -2.31
CA VAL A 8 65.91 40.20 -2.22
C VAL A 8 65.49 38.72 -2.27
N HIS A 9 64.61 38.27 -1.37
CA HIS A 9 63.70 37.16 -1.67
C HIS A 9 62.32 37.39 -1.04
N ILE A 10 61.45 37.86 -1.94
CA ILE A 10 60.00 37.80 -2.00
C ILE A 10 59.41 36.62 -1.20
N MET A 11 58.73 36.89 -0.08
CA MET A 11 57.74 35.96 0.47
C MET A 11 56.40 36.21 -0.22
N ARG A 12 56.16 35.42 -1.27
CA ARG A 12 54.86 35.23 -1.91
C ARG A 12 53.90 34.60 -0.90
N GLY A 13 52.82 35.30 -0.58
CA GLY A 13 51.70 34.76 0.19
C GLY A 13 51.10 33.53 -0.49
N TRP A 14 51.21 32.38 0.18
CA TRP A 14 50.45 31.18 -0.15
C TRP A 14 49.01 31.37 0.32
N ARG A 15 48.13 31.74 -0.60
CA ARG A 15 46.69 31.55 -0.44
C ARG A 15 46.40 30.06 -0.53
N LEU A 16 46.10 29.43 0.60
CA LEU A 16 45.53 28.09 0.65
C LEU A 16 44.12 28.17 0.05
N ASN A 17 43.96 27.74 -1.20
CA ASN A 17 42.65 27.53 -1.80
C ASN A 17 42.02 26.30 -1.14
N VAL A 18 41.05 26.54 -0.25
CA VAL A 18 40.17 25.51 0.28
C VAL A 18 39.22 25.10 -0.83
N PHE A 19 39.56 24.05 -1.56
CA PHE A 19 38.60 23.37 -2.43
C PHE A 19 37.58 22.64 -1.55
N THR A 20 36.37 23.20 -1.48
CA THR A 20 35.22 22.54 -0.87
C THR A 20 34.75 21.46 -1.85
N VAL A 21 35.01 20.19 -1.53
CA VAL A 21 34.43 19.06 -2.27
C VAL A 21 33.03 18.83 -1.72
N VAL A 22 32.01 19.29 -2.45
CA VAL A 22 30.62 18.91 -2.19
C VAL A 22 30.41 17.54 -2.84
N ALA A 23 30.52 16.48 -2.07
CA ALA A 23 30.08 15.14 -2.51
C ALA A 23 28.55 15.08 -2.36
N ALA A 24 27.83 15.29 -3.47
CA ALA A 24 26.40 15.00 -3.52
C ALA A 24 26.22 13.48 -3.57
N LEU A 25 25.90 12.87 -2.42
CA LEU A 25 25.37 11.50 -2.37
C LEU A 25 23.95 11.52 -2.93
N PHE A 26 23.80 11.18 -4.20
CA PHE A 26 22.52 10.74 -4.73
C PHE A 26 22.26 9.33 -4.21
N VAL A 27 21.43 9.22 -3.17
CA VAL A 27 20.86 7.93 -2.76
C VAL A 27 19.77 7.60 -3.78
N SER A 28 20.07 6.70 -4.71
CA SER A 28 19.05 6.10 -5.57
C SER A 28 18.16 5.22 -4.71
N MET A 29 17.00 5.74 -4.28
CA MET A 29 15.99 4.93 -3.63
C MET A 29 15.27 4.12 -4.70
N SER A 30 15.36 2.79 -4.64
CA SER A 30 14.49 1.92 -5.44
C SER A 30 13.07 2.04 -4.88
N ALA A 31 12.14 2.54 -5.70
CA ALA A 31 10.73 2.51 -5.36
C ALA A 31 10.28 1.04 -5.30
N GLN A 32 9.85 0.60 -4.12
CA GLN A 32 9.23 -0.72 -3.95
C GLN A 32 7.76 -0.49 -3.61
N ALA A 33 6.87 -1.13 -4.36
CA ALA A 33 5.45 -1.08 -4.12
C ALA A 33 5.13 -1.58 -2.70
N ALA A 34 4.27 -0.86 -1.97
CA ALA A 34 3.78 -1.33 -0.70
C ALA A 34 2.60 -2.29 -0.93
N VAL A 35 2.60 -3.40 -0.19
CA VAL A 35 1.55 -4.42 -0.28
C VAL A 35 0.87 -4.55 1.08
N ILE A 36 -0.42 -4.24 1.14
CA ILE A 36 -1.26 -4.47 2.32
C ILE A 36 -2.11 -5.68 2.02
N THR A 37 -1.93 -6.76 2.77
CA THR A 37 -2.74 -7.98 2.63
C THR A 37 -3.66 -8.09 3.84
N VAL A 38 -4.96 -8.17 3.59
CA VAL A 38 -6.01 -8.39 4.59
C VAL A 38 -6.54 -9.80 4.38
N GLN A 39 -5.96 -10.73 5.14
CA GLN A 39 -6.27 -12.16 5.11
C GLN A 39 -6.50 -12.66 6.52
N GLY A 40 -7.57 -13.41 6.74
CA GLY A 40 -7.85 -14.00 8.04
C GLY A 40 -6.90 -15.13 8.39
N THR A 41 -6.76 -15.37 9.70
CA THR A 41 -6.01 -16.53 10.21
C THR A 41 -6.69 -17.84 9.82
N ASN A 42 -8.02 -17.84 9.78
CA ASN A 42 -8.85 -18.97 9.41
C ASN A 42 -9.48 -18.76 8.03
N SER A 43 -8.74 -18.20 7.07
CA SER A 43 -9.22 -18.06 5.70
C SER A 43 -9.61 -19.41 5.10
N PHE A 44 -10.73 -19.44 4.37
CA PHE A 44 -11.31 -20.65 3.78
C PHE A 44 -12.07 -20.31 2.49
N GLY A 45 -12.41 -21.31 1.70
CA GLY A 45 -13.08 -21.11 0.42
C GLY A 45 -12.63 -22.11 -0.64
N PRO A 46 -13.19 -22.02 -1.85
CA PRO A 46 -14.18 -21.02 -2.29
C PRO A 46 -15.61 -21.40 -1.86
N VAL A 47 -16.34 -20.48 -1.21
CA VAL A 47 -17.66 -20.77 -0.58
C VAL A 47 -18.66 -19.60 -0.58
N ASN A 48 -18.35 -18.52 -1.31
CA ASN A 48 -19.19 -17.33 -1.34
C ASN A 48 -19.33 -16.78 -2.76
N CYS A 49 -20.58 -16.57 -3.20
CA CYS A 49 -20.86 -15.93 -4.48
C CYS A 49 -20.98 -14.40 -4.39
N ILE A 50 -21.13 -13.81 -3.20
CA ILE A 50 -21.32 -12.35 -3.06
C ILE A 50 -19.95 -11.67 -2.92
N PRO A 51 -19.61 -10.67 -3.76
CA PRO A 51 -20.35 -10.16 -4.91
C PRO A 51 -19.98 -10.83 -6.25
N PHE A 52 -18.99 -11.73 -6.27
CA PHE A 52 -18.25 -12.10 -7.49
C PHE A 52 -18.77 -13.29 -8.31
N GLY A 53 -19.74 -14.07 -7.83
CA GLY A 53 -20.36 -15.18 -8.58
C GLY A 53 -21.87 -15.17 -8.58
N CYS A 54 -22.49 -14.09 -8.07
CA CYS A 54 -23.93 -13.87 -8.15
C CYS A 54 -24.32 -12.37 -8.14
N PRO A 55 -23.59 -11.48 -8.83
CA PRO A 55 -23.78 -10.04 -8.67
C PRO A 55 -25.17 -9.56 -9.09
N ALA A 56 -25.85 -10.24 -10.03
CA ALA A 56 -27.21 -9.90 -10.45
C ALA A 56 -28.29 -10.29 -9.42
N PHE A 57 -28.01 -11.26 -8.54
CA PHE A 57 -29.01 -11.77 -7.60
C PHE A 57 -29.13 -10.88 -6.36
N TYR A 58 -28.03 -10.22 -5.96
CA TYR A 58 -27.93 -9.44 -4.72
C TYR A 58 -27.77 -7.93 -4.97
N ASP A 59 -28.18 -7.49 -6.15
CA ASP A 59 -28.09 -6.11 -6.63
C ASP A 59 -29.00 -5.14 -5.82
N PRO A 60 -28.81 -3.81 -5.95
CA PRO A 60 -27.77 -3.13 -6.73
C PRO A 60 -26.40 -3.08 -6.04
N HIS A 61 -26.34 -2.92 -4.72
CA HIS A 61 -25.08 -2.77 -3.99
C HIS A 61 -24.78 -3.94 -3.06
N MET A 62 -23.52 -4.37 -3.08
CA MET A 62 -22.95 -5.39 -2.20
C MET A 62 -21.60 -4.93 -1.69
N GLY A 63 -21.12 -5.50 -0.61
CA GLY A 63 -19.78 -5.16 -0.16
C GLY A 63 -19.32 -5.81 1.12
N PHE A 64 -18.18 -5.30 1.57
CA PHE A 64 -17.45 -5.81 2.73
C PHE A 64 -17.10 -4.68 3.66
N ILE A 65 -17.12 -4.98 4.96
CA ILE A 65 -16.76 -4.07 6.04
C ILE A 65 -15.62 -4.69 6.83
N TYR A 66 -14.57 -3.91 7.01
CA TYR A 66 -13.35 -4.29 7.69
C TYR A 66 -13.08 -3.36 8.88
N LYS A 67 -12.19 -3.80 9.77
CA LYS A 67 -11.72 -3.08 10.96
C LYS A 67 -10.22 -3.29 11.14
N ASN A 68 -9.60 -2.48 11.98
CA ASN A 68 -8.18 -2.57 12.34
C ASN A 68 -7.21 -2.52 11.14
N LEU A 69 -7.62 -1.85 10.05
CA LEU A 69 -6.76 -1.70 8.88
C LEU A 69 -5.73 -0.59 9.10
N PRO A 70 -4.50 -0.73 8.57
CA PRO A 70 -3.52 0.36 8.57
C PRO A 70 -3.98 1.51 7.65
N ALA A 71 -3.40 2.68 7.85
CA ALA A 71 -3.59 3.81 6.94
C ALA A 71 -2.96 3.49 5.57
N PHE A 72 -3.58 4.01 4.50
CA PHE A 72 -3.06 3.92 3.14
C PHE A 72 -3.60 5.06 2.27
N THR A 73 -2.89 5.31 1.17
CA THR A 73 -3.38 6.17 0.09
C THR A 73 -3.44 5.32 -1.17
N LEU A 74 -4.53 5.44 -1.90
CA LEU A 74 -4.67 4.93 -3.26
C LEU A 74 -4.54 6.09 -4.23
N ASN A 75 -3.74 5.88 -5.27
CA ASN A 75 -3.59 6.76 -6.41
C ASN A 75 -4.02 6.03 -7.69
N PRO A 76 -4.37 6.77 -8.77
CA PRO A 76 -4.62 6.15 -10.06
C PRO A 76 -3.45 5.25 -10.50
N GLY A 77 -3.74 4.02 -10.89
CA GLY A 77 -2.76 2.99 -11.25
C GLY A 77 -2.40 2.02 -10.11
N ASP A 78 -2.80 2.29 -8.87
CA ASP A 78 -2.74 1.30 -7.79
C ASP A 78 -3.77 0.19 -8.02
N ILE A 79 -3.66 -0.90 -7.26
CA ILE A 79 -4.50 -2.08 -7.41
C ILE A 79 -5.22 -2.40 -6.11
N LEU A 80 -6.53 -2.67 -6.21
CA LEU A 80 -7.32 -3.39 -5.21
C LEU A 80 -7.64 -4.78 -5.78
N ALA A 81 -7.21 -5.83 -5.10
CA ALA A 81 -7.35 -7.20 -5.57
C ALA A 81 -8.08 -8.09 -4.57
N TYR A 82 -8.92 -8.98 -5.09
CA TYR A 82 -9.57 -10.06 -4.35
C TYR A 82 -9.11 -11.40 -4.90
N ASP A 83 -9.37 -12.46 -4.13
CA ASP A 83 -8.93 -13.82 -4.43
C ASP A 83 -10.15 -14.72 -4.56
N LEU A 84 -10.45 -15.21 -5.76
CA LEU A 84 -11.56 -16.13 -5.93
C LEU A 84 -11.12 -17.52 -5.45
N GLY A 85 -10.10 -18.10 -6.08
CA GLY A 85 -9.73 -19.50 -5.82
C GLY A 85 -10.65 -20.51 -6.52
N GLN A 86 -11.65 -20.02 -7.28
CA GLN A 86 -12.32 -20.72 -8.36
C GLN A 86 -12.75 -19.72 -9.44
N ALA A 87 -12.60 -20.10 -10.71
CA ALA A 87 -13.07 -19.27 -11.81
C ALA A 87 -14.60 -19.16 -11.84
N ASN A 88 -15.09 -17.94 -12.08
CA ASN A 88 -16.48 -17.63 -12.38
C ASN A 88 -16.83 -18.00 -13.83
N ASP A 89 -18.07 -18.38 -14.08
CA ASP A 89 -18.54 -18.72 -15.43
C ASP A 89 -18.70 -17.50 -16.36
N LEU A 90 -18.72 -16.29 -15.80
CA LEU A 90 -18.89 -15.03 -16.50
C LEU A 90 -17.85 -13.97 -16.09
N PRO A 91 -17.43 -13.09 -17.04
CA PRO A 91 -16.51 -12.02 -16.75
C PRO A 91 -17.14 -10.96 -15.85
N LEU A 92 -16.40 -10.55 -14.82
CA LEU A 92 -16.83 -9.59 -13.83
C LEU A 92 -16.47 -8.15 -14.22
N SER A 93 -17.34 -7.22 -13.84
CA SER A 93 -17.08 -5.79 -13.96
C SER A 93 -17.89 -5.03 -12.91
N PHE A 94 -17.24 -4.05 -12.27
CA PHE A 94 -17.84 -3.28 -11.17
C PHE A 94 -17.46 -1.81 -11.21
N THR A 95 -18.36 -0.97 -10.69
CA THR A 95 -17.97 0.30 -10.06
C THR A 95 -17.67 0.03 -8.59
N ILE A 96 -16.51 0.48 -8.10
CA ILE A 96 -16.04 0.22 -6.74
C ILE A 96 -15.92 1.55 -6.00
N SER A 97 -16.49 1.62 -4.80
CA SER A 97 -16.43 2.80 -3.96
C SER A 97 -16.00 2.48 -2.54
N LEU A 98 -15.27 3.40 -1.91
CA LEU A 98 -14.74 3.25 -0.56
C LEU A 98 -15.26 4.33 0.39
N ALA A 99 -15.45 3.98 1.65
CA ALA A 99 -15.66 4.94 2.74
C ALA A 99 -15.02 4.43 4.04
N ALA A 100 -14.47 5.34 4.85
CA ALA A 100 -14.13 5.00 6.22
C ALA A 100 -15.40 4.84 7.06
N THR A 101 -15.37 4.01 8.10
CA THR A 101 -16.46 3.90 9.07
C THR A 101 -16.36 4.97 10.16
N THR A 102 -17.48 5.42 10.73
CA THR A 102 -17.49 6.36 11.87
C THR A 102 -16.75 5.83 13.08
N ASN A 103 -16.85 4.53 13.33
CA ASN A 103 -16.16 3.82 14.41
C ASN A 103 -15.46 2.60 13.85
N ASN A 104 -14.23 2.31 14.31
CA ASN A 104 -13.50 1.10 13.94
C ASN A 104 -14.30 -0.16 14.32
N GLY A 105 -14.77 -0.93 13.32
CA GLY A 105 -15.67 -2.07 13.53
C GLY A 105 -17.17 -1.76 13.42
N GLY A 106 -17.54 -0.52 13.11
CA GLY A 106 -18.93 -0.12 12.84
C GLY A 106 -19.33 -0.32 11.38
N THR A 107 -20.60 -0.06 11.08
CA THR A 107 -21.19 -0.23 9.74
C THR A 107 -21.64 1.08 9.08
N ILE A 108 -21.47 2.21 9.76
CA ILE A 108 -21.90 3.53 9.29
C ILE A 108 -20.70 4.25 8.66
N ALA A 109 -20.85 4.74 7.44
CA ALA A 109 -19.83 5.54 6.76
C ALA A 109 -19.60 6.89 7.45
N ALA A 110 -18.34 7.29 7.64
CA ALA A 110 -17.93 8.57 8.23
C ALA A 110 -18.01 9.74 7.23
N SER A 111 -18.00 9.43 5.94
CA SER A 111 -18.04 10.38 4.83
C SER A 111 -18.83 9.78 3.67
N PRO A 112 -19.23 10.60 2.68
CA PRO A 112 -19.70 10.08 1.41
C PRO A 112 -18.70 9.09 0.80
N PHE A 113 -19.20 8.11 0.06
CA PHE A 113 -18.38 7.15 -0.65
C PHE A 113 -17.60 7.83 -1.78
N THR A 114 -16.33 7.44 -1.92
CA THR A 114 -15.46 7.84 -3.03
C THR A 114 -15.38 6.69 -4.01
N THR A 115 -15.86 6.90 -5.24
CA THR A 115 -15.69 5.93 -6.32
C THR A 115 -14.23 5.88 -6.75
N ILE A 116 -13.57 4.75 -6.52
CA ILE A 116 -12.15 4.53 -6.81
C ILE A 116 -11.92 3.86 -8.17
N ALA A 117 -12.92 3.16 -8.69
CA ALA A 117 -12.88 2.53 -10.02
C ALA A 117 -14.29 2.53 -10.63
N THR A 118 -14.41 2.86 -11.91
CA THR A 118 -15.70 2.96 -12.61
C THR A 118 -15.76 1.99 -13.79
N ASN A 119 -16.81 1.16 -13.87
CA ASN A 119 -16.95 0.13 -14.91
C ASN A 119 -15.68 -0.73 -15.09
N SER A 120 -15.01 -1.05 -14.00
CA SER A 120 -13.70 -1.68 -14.01
C SER A 120 -13.84 -3.18 -14.19
N THR A 121 -13.21 -3.69 -15.24
CA THR A 121 -12.98 -5.13 -15.45
C THR A 121 -11.61 -5.49 -14.86
N PRO A 122 -11.49 -6.53 -14.02
CA PRO A 122 -10.21 -6.92 -13.44
C PRO A 122 -9.31 -7.60 -14.48
N ALA A 123 -8.01 -7.68 -14.18
CA ALA A 123 -7.01 -8.25 -15.08
C ALA A 123 -7.32 -9.70 -15.51
N VAL A 124 -7.90 -10.49 -14.60
CA VAL A 124 -8.44 -11.83 -14.87
C VAL A 124 -9.96 -11.76 -14.62
N PRO A 125 -10.78 -11.44 -15.65
CA PRO A 125 -12.20 -11.11 -15.46
C PRO A 125 -13.05 -12.21 -14.81
N THR A 126 -12.68 -13.47 -15.02
CA THR A 126 -13.35 -14.64 -14.44
C THR A 126 -12.65 -15.17 -13.19
N GLY A 127 -11.53 -14.58 -12.76
CA GLY A 127 -10.63 -15.19 -11.77
C GLY A 127 -9.99 -16.50 -12.22
N ASP A 128 -9.38 -17.21 -11.27
CA ASP A 128 -8.75 -18.52 -11.50
C ASP A 128 -8.96 -19.49 -10.31
N ASN A 129 -8.38 -20.68 -10.41
CA ASN A 129 -8.53 -21.74 -9.40
C ASN A 129 -7.30 -21.83 -8.47
N ILE A 130 -6.59 -20.73 -8.24
CA ILE A 130 -5.36 -20.69 -7.44
C ILE A 130 -5.60 -19.82 -6.20
N PRO A 131 -5.97 -20.42 -5.07
CA PRO A 131 -6.15 -19.67 -3.83
C PRO A 131 -4.89 -18.89 -3.43
N TYR A 132 -5.13 -17.73 -2.82
CA TYR A 132 -4.16 -16.81 -2.22
C TYR A 132 -3.27 -16.06 -3.21
N ASN A 133 -3.63 -16.03 -4.49
CA ASN A 133 -2.88 -15.27 -5.50
C ASN A 133 -3.42 -13.86 -5.75
N TYR A 134 -4.68 -13.57 -5.35
CA TYR A 134 -5.33 -12.26 -5.49
C TYR A 134 -5.35 -11.78 -6.96
N GLU A 135 -5.83 -12.64 -7.84
CA GLU A 135 -5.90 -12.46 -9.28
C GLU A 135 -6.98 -11.46 -9.73
N LEU A 136 -8.03 -11.26 -8.93
CA LEU A 136 -9.14 -10.36 -9.24
C LEU A 136 -8.74 -8.90 -8.98
N ALA A 137 -7.80 -8.39 -9.77
CA ALA A 137 -7.14 -7.11 -9.62
C ALA A 137 -7.84 -5.98 -10.37
N PHE A 138 -8.40 -5.02 -9.64
CA PHE A 138 -9.01 -3.80 -10.16
C PHE A 138 -8.05 -2.62 -10.08
N THR A 139 -7.86 -1.93 -11.21
CA THR A 139 -7.01 -0.74 -11.28
C THR A 139 -7.77 0.48 -10.78
N ILE A 140 -7.18 1.19 -9.82
CA ILE A 140 -7.72 2.42 -9.27
C ILE A 140 -7.64 3.53 -10.32
N THR A 141 -8.73 4.28 -10.49
CA THR A 141 -8.83 5.44 -11.40
C THR A 141 -8.97 6.77 -10.68
N ASN A 142 -9.39 6.78 -9.41
CA ASN A 142 -9.49 7.98 -8.58
C ASN A 142 -8.80 7.78 -7.23
N SER A 143 -8.14 8.83 -6.73
CA SER A 143 -7.44 8.76 -5.44
C SER A 143 -8.38 8.61 -4.26
N PHE A 144 -7.90 7.93 -3.21
CA PHE A 144 -8.58 7.80 -1.92
C PHE A 144 -7.56 7.82 -0.79
N ASN A 145 -7.80 8.62 0.26
CA ASN A 145 -6.95 8.68 1.44
C ASN A 145 -7.65 8.03 2.63
N PHE A 146 -7.01 7.05 3.24
CA PHE A 146 -7.54 6.32 4.38
C PHE A 146 -6.61 6.46 5.59
N SER A 147 -7.15 6.98 6.69
CA SER A 147 -6.38 7.22 7.93
C SER A 147 -6.21 5.97 8.81
N GLY A 148 -6.72 4.80 8.39
CA GLY A 148 -6.72 3.57 9.18
C GLY A 148 -8.03 3.36 9.95
N GLY A 149 -8.21 2.16 10.50
CA GLY A 149 -9.39 1.77 11.28
C GLY A 149 -10.38 0.93 10.48
N GLY A 150 -11.63 1.36 10.41
CA GLY A 150 -12.68 0.63 9.70
C GLY A 150 -12.94 1.18 8.29
N LEU A 151 -13.17 0.26 7.35
CA LEU A 151 -13.32 0.53 5.92
C LEU A 151 -14.55 -0.21 5.40
N ILE A 152 -15.35 0.46 4.57
CA ILE A 152 -16.39 -0.14 3.76
C ILE A 152 -15.92 -0.15 2.31
N VAL A 153 -15.96 -1.31 1.68
CA VAL A 153 -15.78 -1.48 0.23
C VAL A 153 -17.14 -1.82 -0.35
N ASP A 154 -17.59 -1.01 -1.30
CA ASP A 154 -18.87 -1.14 -2.01
C ASP A 154 -18.63 -1.52 -3.47
N PHE A 155 -19.45 -2.43 -3.97
CA PHE A 155 -19.46 -2.92 -5.34
C PHE A 155 -20.85 -2.72 -5.94
N LEU A 156 -20.88 -2.00 -7.06
CA LEU A 156 -22.02 -1.89 -7.95
C LEU A 156 -21.67 -2.64 -9.25
N PRO A 157 -22.35 -3.76 -9.56
CA PRO A 157 -22.07 -4.50 -10.79
C PRO A 157 -22.32 -3.65 -12.04
N THR A 158 -21.44 -3.78 -13.01
CA THR A 158 -21.52 -3.06 -14.29
C THR A 158 -21.39 -4.04 -15.44
N GLY A 159 -22.23 -3.93 -16.47
CA GLY A 159 -22.10 -4.78 -17.66
C GLY A 159 -22.65 -6.21 -17.53
N LEU A 160 -23.48 -6.50 -16.53
CA LEU A 160 -24.18 -7.80 -16.46
C LEU A 160 -25.24 -7.89 -17.57
N SER A 161 -25.06 -8.79 -18.53
CA SER A 161 -26.13 -9.19 -19.45
C SER A 161 -26.92 -10.34 -18.81
N THR A 162 -28.14 -10.05 -18.36
CA THR A 162 -29.21 -11.00 -17.96
C THR A 162 -28.76 -12.35 -17.39
N THR A 163 -28.88 -12.48 -16.07
CA THR A 163 -28.98 -13.74 -15.31
C THR A 163 -27.78 -14.68 -15.39
N ASP A 164 -26.68 -14.30 -14.74
CA ASP A 164 -25.89 -15.26 -13.98
C ASP A 164 -26.79 -15.79 -12.86
N ALA A 165 -27.28 -17.03 -13.02
CA ALA A 165 -28.23 -17.68 -12.11
C ALA A 165 -27.63 -18.91 -11.41
N THR A 166 -26.37 -19.22 -11.65
CA THR A 166 -25.67 -20.38 -11.08
C THR A 166 -25.26 -20.11 -9.64
N GLY A 167 -24.94 -18.85 -9.32
CA GLY A 167 -24.60 -18.45 -7.97
C GLY A 167 -23.27 -19.04 -7.53
N ASP A 168 -22.28 -18.99 -8.42
CA ASP A 168 -21.01 -19.67 -8.28
C ASP A 168 -20.31 -19.25 -6.98
N GLN A 169 -20.02 -20.25 -6.15
CA GLN A 169 -19.32 -20.03 -4.89
C GLN A 169 -17.83 -19.90 -5.17
N VAL A 170 -17.39 -18.68 -5.47
CA VAL A 170 -16.07 -18.44 -6.03
C VAL A 170 -15.10 -17.77 -5.09
N LEU A 171 -15.50 -17.12 -4.00
CA LEU A 171 -14.62 -16.23 -3.23
C LEU A 171 -13.89 -16.94 -2.07
N MET A 172 -12.59 -16.66 -1.90
CA MET A 172 -11.83 -16.91 -0.66
C MET A 172 -12.18 -15.88 0.41
N VAL A 173 -12.58 -16.36 1.58
CA VAL A 173 -13.20 -15.54 2.62
C VAL A 173 -12.64 -15.83 4.00
N SER A 174 -12.93 -14.90 4.90
CA SER A 174 -12.87 -15.06 6.34
C SER A 174 -14.23 -14.70 6.96
N ASN A 175 -14.36 -14.71 8.28
CA ASN A 175 -15.60 -14.37 8.97
C ASN A 175 -15.38 -13.34 10.08
N GLY A 176 -16.44 -12.75 10.62
CA GLY A 176 -16.37 -11.70 11.64
C GLY A 176 -15.78 -12.13 12.99
N ASN A 177 -15.65 -13.45 13.22
CA ASN A 177 -15.02 -14.04 14.40
C ASN A 177 -13.56 -14.46 14.14
N ASP A 178 -13.00 -14.13 12.97
CA ASP A 178 -11.63 -14.50 12.64
C ASP A 178 -10.63 -13.87 13.62
N PRO A 179 -9.67 -14.64 14.17
CA PRO A 179 -8.69 -14.16 15.17
C PRO A 179 -7.80 -13.02 14.70
N SER A 180 -7.62 -12.81 13.39
CA SER A 180 -6.89 -11.64 12.86
C SER A 180 -7.55 -10.31 13.24
N GLY A 181 -8.86 -10.35 13.51
CA GLY A 181 -9.62 -9.18 13.91
C GLY A 181 -9.85 -8.17 12.79
N PHE A 182 -9.72 -8.53 11.51
CA PHE A 182 -9.93 -7.60 10.39
C PHE A 182 -11.37 -7.51 9.88
N PHE A 183 -12.20 -8.52 10.12
CA PHE A 183 -13.47 -8.67 9.43
C PHE A 183 -14.65 -8.24 10.32
N VAL A 184 -15.62 -7.56 9.72
CA VAL A 184 -16.85 -7.13 10.39
C VAL A 184 -18.05 -7.84 9.78
N GLN A 185 -18.35 -7.55 8.52
CA GLN A 185 -19.61 -7.94 7.89
C GLN A 185 -19.47 -7.90 6.36
N ARG A 186 -20.23 -8.75 5.65
CA ARG A 186 -20.61 -8.52 4.26
C ARG A 186 -22.05 -7.98 4.20
N TYR A 187 -22.37 -7.18 3.21
CA TYR A 187 -23.74 -6.74 2.96
C TYR A 187 -24.12 -6.93 1.49
N TYR A 188 -25.42 -6.94 1.25
CA TYR A 188 -26.05 -7.25 -0.04
C TYR A 188 -27.45 -6.62 -0.09
N PHE A 189 -28.07 -6.54 -1.27
CA PHE A 189 -29.35 -5.84 -1.47
C PHE A 189 -29.34 -4.36 -1.05
N GLY A 190 -28.16 -3.73 -1.02
CA GLY A 190 -28.06 -2.32 -0.62
C GLY A 190 -28.71 -1.42 -1.67
N ALA A 191 -29.62 -0.53 -1.27
CA ALA A 191 -30.27 0.39 -2.19
C ALA A 191 -29.33 1.49 -2.72
N PHE A 192 -28.24 1.75 -1.99
CA PHE A 192 -27.18 2.69 -2.32
C PHE A 192 -25.87 2.24 -1.66
N ALA A 193 -24.75 2.84 -2.05
CA ALA A 193 -23.44 2.48 -1.53
C ALA A 193 -23.38 2.54 0.01
N GLY A 194 -23.03 1.42 0.64
CA GLY A 194 -22.98 1.30 2.09
C GLY A 194 -24.33 1.19 2.81
N ASP A 195 -25.42 0.87 2.10
CA ASP A 195 -26.65 0.39 2.75
C ASP A 195 -26.43 -1.01 3.32
N THR A 196 -26.08 -1.06 4.60
CA THR A 196 -25.70 -2.29 5.32
C THR A 196 -26.86 -2.96 6.04
N SER A 197 -28.11 -2.58 5.72
CA SER A 197 -29.32 -3.07 6.38
C SER A 197 -29.55 -4.57 6.20
N SER A 198 -29.04 -5.15 5.10
CA SER A 198 -29.05 -6.59 4.83
C SER A 198 -27.62 -7.11 4.76
N GLY A 199 -27.24 -7.98 5.70
CA GLY A 199 -25.89 -8.51 5.75
C GLY A 199 -25.67 -9.50 6.89
N ASP A 200 -24.49 -10.10 6.89
CA ASP A 200 -24.08 -11.11 7.87
C ASP A 200 -22.55 -11.13 8.05
N THR A 201 -22.07 -11.89 9.02
CA THR A 201 -20.66 -11.96 9.40
C THR A 201 -19.96 -13.23 8.91
N SER A 202 -20.55 -13.97 7.98
CA SER A 202 -20.13 -15.36 7.68
C SER A 202 -19.06 -15.47 6.60
N HIS A 203 -19.09 -14.62 5.57
CA HIS A 203 -18.20 -14.71 4.42
C HIS A 203 -17.76 -13.32 3.94
N ILE A 204 -16.67 -12.79 4.50
CA ILE A 204 -16.10 -11.49 4.14
C ILE A 204 -14.84 -11.74 3.30
N GLY A 205 -14.75 -11.14 2.11
CA GLY A 205 -13.65 -11.37 1.18
C GLY A 205 -12.29 -11.00 1.74
N ASN A 206 -11.27 -11.82 1.48
CA ASN A 206 -9.89 -11.39 1.69
C ASN A 206 -9.48 -10.46 0.54
N PHE A 207 -8.67 -9.45 0.82
CA PHE A 207 -8.21 -8.53 -0.22
C PHE A 207 -6.76 -8.12 -0.04
N ARG A 208 -6.20 -7.58 -1.12
CA ARG A 208 -4.87 -7.00 -1.16
C ARG A 208 -4.92 -5.62 -1.82
N ILE A 209 -4.18 -4.67 -1.25
CA ILE A 209 -3.88 -3.39 -1.88
C ILE A 209 -2.41 -3.43 -2.31
N ILE A 210 -2.14 -2.98 -3.53
CA ILE A 210 -0.79 -2.80 -4.07
C ILE A 210 -0.68 -1.33 -4.47
N THR A 211 0.10 -0.56 -3.72
CA THR A 211 0.34 0.85 -4.02
C THR A 211 1.70 1.01 -4.67
N ASN A 212 1.78 1.93 -5.64
CA ASN A 212 3.06 2.35 -6.22
C ASN A 212 3.81 3.34 -5.31
N ASP A 213 3.21 3.75 -4.18
CA ASP A 213 3.81 4.66 -3.22
C ASP A 213 4.97 4.05 -2.44
N VAL A 214 6.02 4.87 -2.29
CA VAL A 214 7.23 4.57 -1.53
C VAL A 214 6.92 4.72 -0.04
N HIS A 215 6.77 3.63 0.71
CA HIS A 215 6.98 3.75 2.14
C HIS A 215 8.46 4.10 2.36
N GLN A 216 8.74 5.31 2.85
CA GLN A 216 10.08 5.65 3.32
C GLN A 216 10.40 4.71 4.48
N VAL A 217 11.16 3.65 4.21
CA VAL A 217 11.82 2.89 5.26
C VAL A 217 12.74 3.87 5.97
N PRO A 218 12.53 4.18 7.27
CA PRO A 218 13.49 4.97 8.01
C PRO A 218 14.80 4.19 7.95
N GLU A 219 15.86 4.79 7.37
CA GLU A 219 17.18 4.16 7.47
C GLU A 219 17.44 3.86 8.95
N PRO A 220 17.90 2.64 9.30
CA PRO A 220 18.38 2.42 10.64
C PRO A 220 19.50 3.43 10.89
N ALA A 221 19.36 4.23 11.96
CA ALA A 221 20.32 5.25 12.38
C ALA A 221 21.79 4.75 12.46
N SER A 222 21.98 3.43 12.40
CA SER A 222 23.23 2.70 12.26
C SER A 222 24.12 3.11 11.06
N LEU A 223 23.55 3.53 9.91
CA LEU A 223 24.36 3.94 8.76
C LEU A 223 24.98 5.34 8.92
N ALA A 224 24.30 6.25 9.60
CA ALA A 224 24.86 7.54 9.98
C ALA A 224 26.02 7.40 11.00
N LEU A 225 26.01 6.35 11.84
CA LEU A 225 27.11 6.10 12.78
C LEU A 225 28.37 5.54 12.12
N LEU A 226 28.25 4.76 11.03
CA LEU A 226 29.41 4.20 10.33
C LEU A 226 30.23 5.27 9.60
N SER A 227 29.58 6.31 9.07
CA SER A 227 30.27 7.42 8.42
C SER A 227 31.02 8.30 9.43
N VAL A 228 30.47 8.54 10.63
CA VAL A 228 31.15 9.27 11.70
C VAL A 228 32.33 8.48 12.30
N GLY A 229 32.19 7.15 12.41
CA GLY A 229 33.26 6.26 12.90
C GLY A 229 34.52 6.28 12.03
N LEU A 230 34.37 6.37 10.70
CA LEU A 230 35.52 6.32 9.77
C LEU A 230 36.34 7.62 9.75
N PHE A 231 35.72 8.79 9.99
CA PHE A 231 36.45 10.06 10.12
C PHE A 231 37.23 10.18 11.43
N GLY A 232 36.76 9.55 12.51
CA GLY A 232 37.47 9.52 13.80
C GLY A 232 38.82 8.79 13.74
N PHE A 233 38.92 7.72 12.95
CA PHE A 233 40.16 6.95 12.81
C PHE A 233 41.25 7.68 12.02
N ILE A 234 40.90 8.53 11.05
CA ILE A 234 41.88 9.28 10.25
C ILE A 234 42.47 10.44 11.06
N ALA A 235 41.67 11.11 11.91
CA ALA A 235 42.15 12.17 12.78
C ALA A 235 43.07 11.66 13.91
N SER A 236 42.82 10.44 14.41
CA SER A 236 43.64 9.87 15.50
C SER A 236 45.05 9.45 15.05
N ARG A 237 45.27 9.10 13.78
CA ARG A 237 46.61 8.71 13.29
C ARG A 237 47.58 9.88 13.11
N ARG A 238 47.10 11.11 12.91
CA ARG A 238 47.99 12.27 12.71
C ARG A 238 48.58 12.86 13.99
N LYS A 239 48.09 12.47 15.17
CA LYS A 239 48.59 13.01 16.46
C LYS A 239 49.75 12.20 17.06
N SER A 240 50.02 10.98 16.55
CA SER A 240 51.02 10.08 17.14
C SER A 240 52.47 10.29 16.63
N GLU A 241 52.69 11.02 15.53
CA GLU A 241 54.06 11.19 14.98
C GLU A 241 54.83 12.40 15.54
N LYS A 242 54.21 13.24 16.38
CA LYS A 242 54.86 14.46 16.91
C LYS A 242 55.53 14.32 18.28
N SER A 243 55.56 13.14 18.91
CA SER A 243 56.10 13.00 20.29
C SER A 243 57.42 12.22 20.42
N LYS A 244 58.12 11.91 19.32
CA LYS A 244 59.48 11.37 19.38
C LYS A 244 60.47 12.42 18.88
N ASN A 245 60.83 13.36 19.74
CA ASN A 245 62.08 14.13 19.71
C ASN A 245 62.12 15.01 20.96
N VAL A 246 62.59 14.41 22.06
CA VAL A 246 63.28 15.06 23.17
C VAL A 246 64.52 14.23 23.45
#